data_AF-A0A3Q3FZI0-F1
#
_entry.id   AF-A0A3Q3FZI0-F1
#
_cell.length_a   1.000
_cell.length_b   1.000
_cell.length_c   1.000
_cell.angle_alpha   90.00
_cell.angle_beta   90.00
_cell.angle_gamma   90.00
#
_symmetry.space_group_name_H-M   'P 1'
#
loop_
_entity.id
_entity.type
_entity.pdbx_description
1 polymer ?
#
loop_
_entity_poly.entity_id
_entity_poly.type
_entity_poly.pdbx_seq_one_letter_code
_entity_poly.pdbx_strand_id
1 'polypeptide(L)'
;MAVRFDGVCAAVALLVSVLGGQALDLLKATATSGDPPSAPMVHCWCSSYPNVTRCSWPQPSGAAPTHYIATYSERHRDESAKRCHLIPPGSSSAALTTGPSSASKQLWHCDLPNLKLLTDYIINVTAVHPAGSSSHLTSFMLEDIVKPDPPVDVRVSPHDVKHLLVEWSPPPTWTSLDIFPLKYQILYQWENRGAPKSVNLGPFENTKAELKGLISGRAYQFQVCAKEMLNLGQCSDWTPPVKVTIPKTKP
;
A
#
# COMPACT_ATOMS: atom_id res chain seq x y z
N MET A 1 14.60 -74.00 -3.84
CA MET A 1 15.11 -74.69 -2.62
C MET A 1 16.32 -73.90 -2.15
N ALA A 2 16.40 -73.60 -0.85
CA ALA A 2 17.36 -72.71 -0.17
C ALA A 2 18.85 -73.06 -0.45
N VAL A 3 19.86 -72.19 -0.26
CA VAL A 3 20.47 -71.69 1.01
C VAL A 3 21.56 -70.65 0.58
N ARG A 4 21.54 -69.37 1.01
CA ARG A 4 22.26 -68.65 2.10
C ARG A 4 23.81 -68.79 2.24
N PHE A 5 24.45 -67.60 2.18
CA PHE A 5 25.56 -66.98 2.96
C PHE A 5 27.02 -67.47 2.93
N ASP A 6 27.91 -66.48 2.72
CA ASP A 6 29.15 -66.11 3.47
C ASP A 6 30.22 -65.55 2.50
N GLY A 7 30.51 -64.24 2.53
CA GLY A 7 31.64 -63.67 3.30
C GLY A 7 32.75 -63.26 2.30
N VAL A 8 33.64 -62.29 2.45
CA VAL A 8 34.11 -61.39 3.52
C VAL A 8 34.77 -60.19 2.80
N CYS A 9 34.72 -58.99 3.40
CA CYS A 9 35.46 -57.80 2.97
C CYS A 9 36.99 -57.99 3.08
N ALA A 10 37.74 -57.59 2.05
CA ALA A 10 39.18 -57.37 2.16
C ALA A 10 39.49 -55.89 1.91
N ALA A 11 39.85 -55.18 2.97
CA ALA A 11 40.36 -53.82 2.91
C ALA A 11 41.86 -53.86 2.55
N VAL A 12 42.26 -53.11 1.52
CA VAL A 12 43.67 -52.86 1.22
C VAL A 12 43.95 -51.40 1.52
N ALA A 13 44.63 -51.17 2.65
CA ALA A 13 45.17 -49.88 3.03
C ALA A 13 46.46 -49.62 2.25
N LEU A 14 46.50 -48.55 1.46
CA LEU A 14 47.72 -48.00 0.89
C LEU A 14 48.03 -46.67 1.57
N LEU A 15 48.98 -46.71 2.50
CA LEU A 15 49.62 -45.54 3.10
C LEU A 15 50.62 -44.98 2.11
N VAL A 16 50.37 -43.77 1.60
CA VAL A 16 51.43 -42.94 1.00
C VAL A 16 51.39 -41.60 1.71
N SER A 17 52.44 -41.35 2.50
CA SER A 17 52.72 -40.07 3.14
C SER A 17 53.74 -39.32 2.28
N VAL A 18 53.41 -38.09 1.88
CA VAL A 18 54.39 -37.10 1.45
C VAL A 18 54.00 -35.74 2.06
N LEU A 19 54.96 -35.17 2.78
CA LEU A 19 54.93 -33.91 3.50
C LEU A 19 55.20 -32.70 2.58
N GLY A 20 54.56 -31.58 2.91
CA GLY A 20 54.95 -30.22 2.51
C GLY A 20 54.29 -29.73 1.20
N GLY A 21 53.70 -28.55 1.09
CA GLY A 21 53.55 -27.41 1.99
C GLY A 21 53.01 -26.22 1.18
N GLN A 22 52.36 -25.30 1.90
CA GLN A 22 52.01 -23.91 1.56
C GLN A 22 50.73 -23.56 0.77
N ALA A 23 49.94 -22.75 1.50
CA ALA A 23 49.09 -21.64 1.07
C ALA A 23 47.76 -21.97 0.37
N LEU A 24 46.77 -22.38 1.19
CA LEU A 24 45.38 -21.98 0.96
C LEU A 24 45.08 -20.82 1.89
N ASP A 25 45.16 -19.62 1.31
CA ASP A 25 44.85 -18.35 1.95
C ASP A 25 43.43 -18.36 2.55
N LEU A 26 43.34 -17.84 3.76
CA LEU A 26 42.14 -17.70 4.58
C LEU A 26 41.13 -16.74 3.92
N LEU A 27 40.19 -17.26 3.13
CA LEU A 27 38.86 -16.65 3.04
C LEU A 27 38.00 -17.22 4.17
N LYS A 28 38.35 -16.84 5.40
CA LYS A 28 37.44 -16.96 6.53
C LYS A 28 36.38 -15.88 6.32
N ALA A 29 35.36 -16.18 5.52
CA ALA A 29 34.13 -15.41 5.53
C ALA A 29 33.63 -15.46 6.98
N THR A 30 33.82 -14.37 7.70
CA THR A 30 33.11 -14.14 8.95
C THR A 30 31.64 -14.03 8.56
N ALA A 31 30.95 -15.17 8.53
CA ALA A 31 29.51 -15.22 8.58
C ALA A 31 29.13 -14.63 9.94
N THR A 32 29.01 -13.30 9.99
CA THR A 32 28.27 -12.64 11.05
C THR A 32 26.91 -13.30 11.04
N SER A 33 26.61 -14.05 12.11
CA SER A 33 25.33 -14.66 12.43
C SER A 33 24.28 -13.55 12.62
N GLY A 34 23.97 -12.84 11.55
CA GLY A 34 22.83 -11.94 11.46
C GLY A 34 21.67 -12.72 10.88
N ASP A 35 20.48 -12.54 11.48
CA ASP A 35 19.24 -13.03 10.89
C ASP A 35 19.14 -12.59 9.43
N PRO A 36 18.59 -13.44 8.53
CA PRO A 36 18.40 -13.06 7.14
C PRO A 36 17.56 -11.78 7.06
N PRO A 37 17.91 -10.85 6.16
CA PRO A 37 17.20 -9.58 6.06
C PRO A 37 15.72 -9.82 5.77
N SER A 38 14.83 -9.16 6.52
CA SER A 38 13.40 -9.25 6.29
C SER A 38 13.04 -8.66 4.92
N ALA A 39 12.12 -9.33 4.20
CA ALA A 39 11.64 -8.82 2.92
C ALA A 39 10.80 -7.54 3.15
N PRO A 40 10.94 -6.51 2.30
CA PRO A 40 10.14 -5.29 2.43
C PRO A 40 8.65 -5.59 2.20
N MET A 41 7.77 -5.08 3.06
CA MET A 41 6.34 -5.17 2.82
C MET A 41 5.92 -4.08 1.85
N VAL A 42 5.62 -4.47 0.60
CA VAL A 42 5.29 -3.54 -0.48
C VAL A 42 3.78 -3.31 -0.54
N HIS A 43 3.37 -2.05 -0.57
CA HIS A 43 1.98 -1.63 -0.78
C HIS A 43 1.89 -0.72 -1.99
N CYS A 44 1.04 -1.08 -2.96
CA CYS A 44 0.80 -0.31 -4.18
C CYS A 44 -0.62 0.24 -4.21
N TRP A 45 -0.79 1.45 -4.73
CA TRP A 45 -2.09 2.08 -4.93
C TRP A 45 -2.07 2.99 -6.17
N CYS A 46 -3.25 3.23 -6.73
CA CYS A 46 -3.46 4.16 -7.83
C CYS A 46 -4.37 5.31 -7.36
N SER A 47 -3.80 6.51 -7.17
CA SER A 47 -4.53 7.67 -6.63
C SER A 47 -5.29 8.48 -7.68
N SER A 48 -4.92 8.34 -8.95
CA SER A 48 -5.60 8.96 -10.08
C SER A 48 -5.66 7.95 -11.20
N TYR A 49 -6.79 7.27 -11.33
CA TYR A 49 -6.94 6.14 -12.23
C TYR A 49 -7.01 6.58 -13.70
N PRO A 50 -6.21 6.01 -14.62
CA PRO A 50 -5.18 4.97 -14.45
C PRO A 50 -3.73 5.49 -14.35
N ASN A 51 -3.55 6.81 -14.18
CA ASN A 51 -2.31 7.52 -14.48
C ASN A 51 -1.29 7.53 -13.33
N VAL A 52 -1.73 7.64 -12.08
CA VAL A 52 -0.84 7.86 -10.94
C VAL A 52 -0.80 6.61 -10.07
N THR A 53 0.15 5.72 -10.37
CA THR A 53 0.38 4.48 -9.59
C THR A 53 1.70 4.56 -8.83
N ARG A 54 1.63 4.30 -7.53
CA ARG A 54 2.77 4.35 -6.62
C ARG A 54 2.80 3.11 -5.74
N CYS A 55 3.99 2.57 -5.54
CA CYS A 55 4.27 1.56 -4.54
C CYS A 55 5.15 2.14 -3.43
N SER A 56 4.99 1.64 -2.21
CA SER A 56 5.79 2.05 -1.07
C SER A 56 6.10 0.90 -0.14
N TRP A 57 7.20 1.02 0.59
CA TRP A 57 7.57 0.08 1.66
C TRP A 57 8.29 0.83 2.78
N PRO A 58 8.14 0.39 4.04
CA PRO A 58 8.83 1.01 5.15
C PRO A 58 10.32 0.72 5.12
N GLN A 59 11.11 1.67 5.61
CA GLN A 59 12.50 1.41 5.97
C GLN A 59 12.55 0.30 7.04
N PRO A 60 13.49 -0.66 6.95
CA PRO A 60 13.58 -1.74 7.92
C PRO A 60 13.90 -1.19 9.30
N SER A 61 13.33 -1.80 10.34
CA SER A 61 13.62 -1.45 11.73
C SER A 61 14.98 -1.95 12.21
N GLY A 62 15.61 -2.86 11.47
CA GLY A 62 16.93 -3.43 11.75
C GLY A 62 18.04 -2.82 10.88
N ALA A 63 18.94 -3.67 10.37
CA ALA A 63 20.02 -3.23 9.49
C ALA A 63 19.47 -2.62 8.19
N ALA A 64 19.86 -1.38 7.91
CA ALA A 64 19.49 -0.69 6.68
C ALA A 64 20.16 -1.38 5.48
N PRO A 65 19.41 -1.61 4.37
CA PRO A 65 19.99 -2.12 3.15
C PRO A 65 20.93 -1.08 2.54
N THR A 66 21.93 -1.57 1.81
CA THR A 66 22.84 -0.73 1.03
C THR A 66 22.10 0.01 -0.07
N HIS A 67 21.17 -0.66 -0.75
CA HIS A 67 20.27 -0.06 -1.72
C HIS A 67 19.05 -0.96 -1.96
N TYR A 68 18.05 -0.40 -2.64
CA TYR A 68 16.89 -1.13 -3.14
C TYR A 68 16.97 -1.28 -4.66
N ILE A 69 16.39 -2.36 -5.17
CA ILE A 69 16.13 -2.57 -6.59
C ILE A 69 14.64 -2.83 -6.71
N ALA A 70 13.92 -2.00 -7.48
CA ALA A 70 12.51 -2.20 -7.77
C ALA A 70 12.31 -2.35 -9.28
N THR A 71 11.69 -3.45 -9.70
CA THR A 71 11.41 -3.76 -11.10
C THR A 71 9.96 -4.20 -11.28
N TYR A 72 9.38 -3.90 -12.43
CA TYR A 72 8.01 -4.30 -12.77
C TYR A 72 7.88 -4.77 -14.22
N SER A 73 6.96 -5.68 -14.49
CA SER A 73 6.66 -6.19 -15.83
C SER A 73 5.20 -6.64 -15.95
N GLU A 74 4.69 -6.71 -17.18
CA GLU A 74 3.42 -7.39 -17.47
C GLU A 74 3.63 -8.89 -17.23
N ARG A 75 2.72 -9.55 -16.49
CA ARG A 75 2.91 -10.96 -16.08
C ARG A 75 2.90 -11.93 -17.25
N HIS A 76 2.05 -11.68 -18.24
CA HIS A 76 1.79 -12.59 -19.35
C HIS A 76 2.61 -12.27 -20.60
N ARG A 77 3.57 -11.35 -20.49
CA ARG A 77 4.36 -10.89 -21.62
C ARG A 77 5.84 -11.16 -21.36
N ASP A 78 6.50 -11.74 -22.34
CA ASP A 78 7.94 -11.96 -22.32
C ASP A 78 8.68 -10.66 -22.68
N GLU A 79 8.50 -9.65 -21.83
CA GLU A 79 9.20 -8.37 -21.91
C GLU A 79 10.20 -8.25 -20.76
N SER A 80 11.36 -7.64 -21.03
CA SER A 80 12.33 -7.32 -20.00
C SER A 80 11.70 -6.43 -18.92
N ALA A 81 11.88 -6.80 -17.65
CA ALA A 81 11.38 -6.02 -16.53
C ALA A 81 11.95 -4.59 -16.56
N LYS A 82 11.05 -3.62 -16.38
CA LYS A 82 11.39 -2.20 -16.33
C LYS A 82 11.81 -1.84 -14.91
N ARG A 83 12.81 -0.97 -14.77
CA ARG A 83 13.19 -0.42 -13.46
C ARG A 83 12.24 0.70 -13.07
N CYS A 84 11.87 0.71 -11.80
CA CYS A 84 11.09 1.79 -11.21
C CYS A 84 11.98 2.95 -10.78
N HIS A 85 11.44 4.18 -10.82
CA HIS A 85 12.09 5.34 -10.22
C HIS A 85 11.95 5.30 -8.70
N LEU A 86 13.05 5.00 -8.00
CA LEU A 86 13.10 4.96 -6.55
C LEU A 86 13.21 6.36 -5.96
N ILE A 87 12.28 6.69 -5.08
CA ILE A 87 12.23 7.95 -4.35
C ILE A 87 12.56 7.64 -2.89
N PRO A 88 13.73 8.10 -2.39
CA PRO A 88 14.11 7.84 -1.02
C PRO A 88 13.25 8.63 -0.04
N PRO A 89 13.11 8.11 1.18
CA PRO A 89 12.45 8.81 2.25
C PRO A 89 13.11 10.18 2.53
N GLY A 90 12.32 11.22 2.77
CA GLY A 90 12.84 12.58 3.07
C GLY A 90 13.31 13.37 1.84
N SER A 91 13.17 12.81 0.64
CA SER A 91 13.27 13.60 -0.59
C SER A 91 12.10 14.60 -0.68
N SER A 92 12.33 15.74 -1.35
CA SER A 92 11.29 16.76 -1.60
C SER A 92 10.06 16.19 -2.32
N SER A 93 10.22 15.12 -3.10
CA SER A 93 9.15 14.40 -3.78
C SER A 93 8.28 13.55 -2.82
N ALA A 94 8.85 13.06 -1.71
CA ALA A 94 8.11 12.30 -0.68
C ALA A 94 7.30 13.21 0.27
N ALA A 95 7.69 14.49 0.41
CA ALA A 95 7.05 15.45 1.33
C ALA A 95 5.64 15.90 0.89
N LEU A 96 5.25 15.65 -0.37
CA LEU A 96 3.93 16.00 -0.90
C LEU A 96 2.82 14.99 -0.51
N THR A 97 3.18 13.85 0.11
CA THR A 97 2.24 12.74 0.38
C THR A 97 2.02 12.47 1.87
N THR A 98 2.71 13.16 2.77
CA THR A 98 2.65 12.92 4.22
C THR A 98 2.09 14.11 4.98
N GLY A 99 0.84 13.97 5.45
CA GLY A 99 0.24 14.89 6.43
C GLY A 99 0.99 14.83 7.78
N PRO A 100 0.90 15.89 8.61
CA PRO A 100 1.67 15.99 9.83
C PRO A 100 1.07 15.07 10.90
N SER A 101 1.66 13.89 11.10
CA SER A 101 1.38 13.07 12.28
C SER A 101 2.67 12.51 12.89
N SER A 102 2.69 12.55 14.22
CA SER A 102 3.81 12.16 15.08
C SER A 102 4.11 10.67 14.89
N ALA A 103 5.37 10.34 14.57
CA ALA A 103 5.90 9.02 14.20
C ALA A 103 5.53 8.50 12.79
N SER A 104 5.68 9.33 11.75
CA SER A 104 5.67 8.83 10.36
C SER A 104 6.83 7.85 10.15
N LYS A 105 6.52 6.57 9.89
CA LYS A 105 7.53 5.60 9.42
C LYS A 105 8.14 6.15 8.13
N GLN A 106 9.46 6.08 8.03
CA GLN A 106 10.20 6.58 6.89
C GLN A 106 9.99 5.62 5.70
N LEU A 107 9.34 6.08 4.63
CA LEU A 107 8.89 5.24 3.51
C LEU A 107 9.70 5.48 2.24
N TRP A 108 10.06 4.40 1.55
CA TRP A 108 10.53 4.44 0.18
C TRP A 108 9.33 4.43 -0.77
N HIS A 109 9.47 5.13 -1.90
CA HIS A 109 8.45 5.12 -2.95
C HIS A 109 9.01 4.70 -4.30
N CYS A 110 8.12 4.18 -5.13
CA CYS A 110 8.38 3.73 -6.49
C CYS A 110 7.20 4.16 -7.36
N ASP A 111 7.46 5.04 -8.33
CA ASP A 111 6.46 5.50 -9.30
C ASP A 111 6.42 4.60 -10.52
N LEU A 112 5.23 4.13 -10.87
CA LEU A 112 4.96 3.22 -11.98
C LEU A 112 4.12 3.94 -13.04
N PRO A 113 4.76 4.63 -14.00
CA PRO A 113 4.04 5.39 -15.01
C PRO A 113 3.46 4.47 -16.10
N ASN A 114 2.36 4.93 -16.71
CA ASN A 114 1.78 4.38 -17.95
C ASN A 114 1.42 2.88 -17.86
N LEU A 115 0.86 2.45 -16.73
CA LEU A 115 0.28 1.12 -16.61
C LEU A 115 -1.03 1.06 -17.42
N LYS A 116 -1.32 -0.11 -17.97
CA LYS A 116 -2.52 -0.38 -18.77
C LYS A 116 -3.63 -0.90 -17.88
N LEU A 117 -4.86 -0.53 -18.21
CA LEU A 117 -6.05 -1.14 -17.63
C LEU A 117 -6.11 -2.64 -17.94
N LEU A 118 -6.79 -3.38 -17.08
CA LEU A 118 -7.08 -4.81 -17.24
C LEU A 118 -5.82 -5.65 -17.51
N THR A 119 -4.68 -5.22 -16.99
CA THR A 119 -3.38 -5.85 -17.21
C THR A 119 -2.77 -6.23 -15.86
N ASP A 120 -2.43 -7.52 -15.69
CA ASP A 120 -1.77 -8.03 -14.49
C ASP A 120 -0.27 -7.69 -14.53
N TYR A 121 0.17 -6.88 -13.57
CA TYR A 121 1.56 -6.49 -13.40
C TYR A 121 2.18 -7.24 -12.23
N ILE A 122 3.46 -7.62 -12.37
CA ILE A 122 4.28 -8.10 -11.26
C ILE A 122 5.27 -6.99 -10.90
N ILE A 123 5.37 -6.66 -9.62
CA ILE A 123 6.46 -5.85 -9.06
C ILE A 123 7.33 -6.72 -8.15
N ASN A 124 8.64 -6.57 -8.30
CA ASN A 124 9.64 -7.17 -7.43
C ASN A 124 10.48 -6.06 -6.78
N VAL A 125 10.50 -6.04 -5.45
CA VAL A 125 11.32 -5.11 -4.66
C VAL A 125 12.33 -5.91 -3.86
N THR A 126 13.61 -5.72 -4.18
CA THR A 126 14.75 -6.38 -3.54
C THR A 126 15.49 -5.39 -2.65
N ALA A 127 15.60 -5.70 -1.37
CA ALA A 127 16.53 -5.08 -0.44
C ALA A 127 17.89 -5.78 -0.55
N VAL A 128 18.96 -5.01 -0.77
CA VAL A 128 20.32 -5.55 -0.90
C VAL A 128 21.13 -5.16 0.33
N HIS A 129 21.63 -6.15 1.06
CA HIS A 129 22.51 -6.01 2.22
C HIS A 129 23.90 -6.58 1.90
N PRO A 130 24.94 -6.23 2.67
CA PRO A 130 26.27 -6.83 2.47
C PRO A 130 26.29 -8.35 2.65
N ALA A 131 25.44 -8.88 3.53
CA ALA A 131 25.35 -10.31 3.84
C ALA A 131 24.43 -11.11 2.91
N GLY A 132 23.67 -10.45 2.02
CA GLY A 132 22.69 -11.09 1.17
C GLY A 132 21.57 -10.14 0.75
N SER A 133 20.53 -10.68 0.10
CA SER A 133 19.39 -9.89 -0.36
C SER A 133 18.08 -10.55 0.02
N SER A 134 17.05 -9.74 0.22
CA SER A 134 15.67 -10.20 0.41
C SER A 134 14.75 -9.52 -0.60
N SER A 135 13.79 -10.27 -1.15
CA SER A 135 12.88 -9.76 -2.19
C SER A 135 11.43 -9.99 -1.81
N HIS A 136 10.58 -9.02 -2.16
CA HIS A 136 9.13 -9.14 -2.11
C HIS A 136 8.56 -9.01 -3.51
N LEU A 137 7.82 -10.04 -3.92
CA LEU A 137 7.17 -10.11 -5.22
C LEU A 137 5.66 -10.12 -5.01
N THR A 138 4.96 -9.20 -5.66
CA THR A 138 3.49 -9.12 -5.63
C THR A 138 2.96 -8.79 -7.02
N SER A 139 1.73 -9.19 -7.30
CA SER A 139 1.04 -8.87 -8.55
C SER A 139 -0.23 -8.08 -8.28
N PHE A 140 -0.62 -7.24 -9.24
CA PHE A 140 -1.83 -6.42 -9.14
C PHE A 140 -2.32 -5.98 -10.52
N MET A 141 -3.62 -5.73 -10.61
CA MET A 141 -4.21 -4.92 -11.66
C MET A 141 -4.57 -3.54 -11.11
N LEU A 142 -4.65 -2.50 -11.97
CA LEU A 142 -5.00 -1.15 -11.53
C LEU A 142 -6.37 -1.11 -10.84
N GLU A 143 -7.29 -1.95 -11.30
CA GLU A 143 -8.65 -2.14 -10.80
C GLU A 143 -8.67 -2.63 -9.33
N ASP A 144 -7.64 -3.35 -8.91
CA ASP A 144 -7.54 -3.89 -7.54
C ASP A 144 -6.95 -2.87 -6.57
N ILE A 145 -6.11 -1.96 -7.08
CA ILE A 145 -5.30 -1.04 -6.27
C ILE A 145 -5.75 0.41 -6.38
N VAL A 146 -6.81 0.71 -7.15
CA VAL A 146 -7.38 2.05 -7.22
C VAL A 146 -7.84 2.51 -5.84
N LYS A 147 -7.30 3.65 -5.40
CA LYS A 147 -7.61 4.27 -4.12
C LYS A 147 -7.47 5.79 -4.31
N PRO A 148 -8.57 6.51 -4.59
CA PRO A 148 -8.53 7.95 -4.76
C PRO A 148 -7.97 8.67 -3.53
N ASP A 149 -7.49 9.90 -3.70
CA ASP A 149 -7.26 10.78 -2.56
C ASP A 149 -8.61 11.18 -1.89
N PRO A 150 -8.61 11.65 -0.62
CA PRO A 150 -9.84 12.09 0.03
C PRO A 150 -10.49 13.29 -0.67
N PRO A 151 -11.83 13.40 -0.65
CA PRO A 151 -12.53 14.62 -1.05
C PRO A 151 -12.01 15.86 -0.31
N VAL A 152 -12.22 17.04 -0.91
CA VAL A 152 -11.82 18.32 -0.31
C VAL A 152 -13.03 19.20 -0.03
N ASP A 153 -12.82 20.31 0.69
CA ASP A 153 -13.85 21.33 0.95
C ASP A 153 -15.16 20.80 1.56
N VAL A 154 -15.07 19.84 2.47
CA VAL A 154 -16.25 19.26 3.14
C VAL A 154 -16.94 20.31 4.02
N ARG A 155 -18.21 20.56 3.74
CA ARG A 155 -19.08 21.51 4.43
C ARG A 155 -20.35 20.82 4.87
N VAL A 156 -20.83 21.19 6.04
CA VAL A 156 -22.10 20.67 6.59
C VAL A 156 -22.92 21.86 7.05
N SER A 157 -24.06 22.07 6.42
CA SER A 157 -24.97 23.18 6.72
C SER A 157 -26.39 22.68 7.01
N PRO A 158 -27.15 23.36 7.88
CA PRO A 158 -28.58 23.12 7.98
C PRO A 158 -29.25 23.54 6.67
N HIS A 159 -29.93 22.62 5.99
CA HIS A 159 -30.70 22.94 4.79
C HIS A 159 -32.11 23.40 5.18
N ASP A 160 -32.74 22.63 6.06
CA ASP A 160 -34.00 22.98 6.69
C ASP A 160 -34.05 22.48 8.14
N VAL A 161 -35.24 22.53 8.74
CA VAL A 161 -35.49 22.19 10.15
C VAL A 161 -35.15 20.71 10.48
N LYS A 162 -35.11 19.82 9.49
CA LYS A 162 -34.92 18.36 9.67
C LYS A 162 -33.82 17.77 8.79
N HIS A 163 -33.29 18.52 7.83
CA HIS A 163 -32.31 18.06 6.86
C HIS A 163 -30.99 18.82 7.00
N LEU A 164 -29.89 18.07 7.00
CA LEU A 164 -28.56 18.62 6.80
C LEU A 164 -28.15 18.43 5.35
N LEU A 165 -27.54 19.46 4.77
CA LEU A 165 -26.82 19.36 3.52
C LEU A 165 -25.34 19.16 3.82
N VAL A 166 -24.80 18.06 3.33
CA VAL A 166 -23.36 17.77 3.33
C VAL A 166 -22.86 18.00 1.92
N GLU A 167 -21.85 18.84 1.74
CA GLU A 167 -21.25 19.18 0.44
C GLU A 167 -19.74 18.97 0.49
N TRP A 168 -19.14 18.65 -0.65
CA TRP A 168 -17.70 18.47 -0.80
C TRP A 168 -17.28 18.83 -2.23
N SER A 169 -16.00 18.67 -2.53
CA SER A 169 -15.46 18.68 -3.89
C SER A 169 -14.67 17.39 -4.14
N PRO A 170 -14.57 16.92 -5.39
CA PRO A 170 -13.77 15.76 -5.73
C PRO A 170 -12.29 16.01 -5.40
N PRO A 171 -11.49 14.95 -5.23
CA PRO A 171 -10.05 15.11 -5.03
C PRO A 171 -9.42 15.81 -6.25
N PRO A 172 -8.67 16.91 -6.09
CA PRO A 172 -8.08 17.64 -7.22
C PRO A 172 -7.11 16.80 -8.06
N THR A 173 -6.55 15.74 -7.49
CA THR A 173 -5.66 14.78 -8.15
C THR A 173 -6.40 13.84 -9.10
N TRP A 174 -7.72 13.71 -8.98
CA TRP A 174 -8.56 12.88 -9.84
C TRP A 174 -9.05 13.66 -11.07
N THR A 175 -8.21 13.73 -12.09
CA THR A 175 -8.45 14.60 -13.27
C THR A 175 -9.40 14.01 -14.31
N SER A 176 -9.75 12.73 -14.20
CA SER A 176 -10.48 11.98 -15.23
C SER A 176 -11.93 11.69 -14.86
N LEU A 177 -12.61 12.61 -14.15
CA LEU A 177 -13.98 12.41 -13.65
C LEU A 177 -14.98 12.06 -14.77
N ASP A 178 -14.83 12.65 -15.95
CA ASP A 178 -15.74 12.41 -17.09
C ASP A 178 -15.69 10.97 -17.63
N ILE A 179 -14.59 10.26 -17.39
CA ILE A 179 -14.34 8.90 -17.88
C ILE A 179 -14.43 7.88 -16.74
N PHE A 180 -13.92 8.25 -15.57
CA PHE A 180 -13.88 7.44 -14.36
C PHE A 180 -14.57 8.23 -13.23
N PRO A 181 -15.90 8.27 -13.22
CA PRO A 181 -16.62 9.01 -12.22
C PRO A 181 -16.40 8.41 -10.83
N LEU A 182 -16.49 9.28 -9.84
CA LEU A 182 -16.40 8.89 -8.44
C LEU A 182 -17.79 8.81 -7.81
N LYS A 183 -17.91 7.95 -6.83
CA LYS A 183 -18.99 7.96 -5.84
C LYS A 183 -18.43 8.19 -4.45
N TYR A 184 -19.33 8.44 -3.51
CA TYR A 184 -18.94 8.88 -2.18
C TYR A 184 -19.67 8.10 -1.10
N GLN A 185 -19.01 7.93 0.04
CA GLN A 185 -19.61 7.39 1.25
C GLN A 185 -19.49 8.42 2.35
N ILE A 186 -20.58 8.64 3.09
CA ILE A 186 -20.58 9.52 4.26
C ILE A 186 -20.57 8.64 5.51
N LEU A 187 -19.63 8.88 6.41
CA LEU A 187 -19.59 8.34 7.76
C LEU A 187 -19.99 9.43 8.74
N TYR A 188 -20.92 9.13 9.65
CA TYR A 188 -21.31 10.07 10.68
C TYR A 188 -21.57 9.40 12.03
N GLN A 189 -21.23 10.10 13.11
CA GLN A 189 -21.33 9.60 14.47
C GLN A 189 -21.84 10.68 15.42
N TRP A 190 -22.76 10.30 16.30
CA TRP A 190 -23.20 11.15 17.42
C TRP A 190 -22.15 11.11 18.55
N GLU A 191 -21.59 12.29 18.89
CA GLU A 191 -20.76 12.55 20.09
C GLU A 191 -19.79 11.41 20.51
N ASN A 192 -18.81 10.95 19.73
CA ASN A 192 -17.78 9.95 20.12
C ASN A 192 -18.27 8.65 20.85
N ARG A 193 -19.57 8.46 21.03
CA ARG A 193 -20.22 7.46 21.91
C ARG A 193 -21.30 6.70 21.17
N GLY A 194 -21.90 7.29 20.12
CA GLY A 194 -22.86 6.60 19.26
C GLY A 194 -22.19 5.59 18.33
N ALA A 195 -22.93 4.59 17.87
CA ALA A 195 -22.46 3.72 16.79
C ALA A 195 -22.27 4.53 15.49
N PRO A 196 -21.13 4.39 14.79
CA PRO A 196 -20.94 5.04 13.49
C PRO A 196 -22.00 4.55 12.51
N LYS A 197 -22.60 5.49 11.78
CA LYS A 197 -23.54 5.21 10.70
C LYS A 197 -22.91 5.61 9.38
N SER A 198 -23.17 4.83 8.33
CA SER A 198 -22.67 5.12 7.00
C SER A 198 -23.80 5.16 5.97
N VAL A 199 -23.66 6.05 4.99
CA VAL A 199 -24.53 6.15 3.83
C VAL A 199 -23.68 5.99 2.60
N ASN A 200 -23.95 4.93 1.82
CA ASN A 200 -23.39 4.78 0.49
C ASN A 200 -24.21 5.61 -0.47
N LEU A 201 -23.59 6.55 -1.15
CA LEU A 201 -24.22 7.32 -2.20
C LEU A 201 -23.89 6.64 -3.54
N GLY A 202 -24.90 6.38 -4.36
CA GLY A 202 -24.69 5.83 -5.68
C GLY A 202 -25.82 6.16 -6.65
N PRO A 203 -25.56 6.13 -7.96
CA PRO A 203 -24.39 6.71 -8.63
C PRO A 203 -24.70 8.18 -8.93
N PHE A 204 -24.15 9.09 -8.13
CA PHE A 204 -24.27 10.51 -8.38
C PHE A 204 -22.91 11.14 -8.13
N GLU A 205 -22.24 11.56 -9.19
CA GLU A 205 -21.07 12.46 -9.15
C GLU A 205 -21.36 13.75 -8.36
N ASN A 206 -22.63 13.97 -8.03
CA ASN A 206 -23.15 15.00 -7.16
C ASN A 206 -22.35 15.06 -5.86
N THR A 207 -21.72 16.20 -5.66
CA THR A 207 -20.84 16.46 -4.53
C THR A 207 -21.61 16.95 -3.31
N LYS A 208 -22.87 16.52 -3.18
CA LYS A 208 -23.77 16.89 -2.10
C LYS A 208 -24.75 15.78 -1.74
N ALA A 209 -25.13 15.70 -0.47
CA ALA A 209 -26.13 14.78 0.04
C ALA A 209 -26.97 15.41 1.15
N GLU A 210 -28.26 15.12 1.13
CA GLU A 210 -29.17 15.47 2.21
C GLU A 210 -29.29 14.33 3.22
N LEU A 211 -28.95 14.61 4.48
CA LEU A 211 -29.11 13.66 5.58
C LEU A 211 -30.33 14.00 6.42
N LYS A 212 -31.14 12.98 6.73
CA LYS A 212 -32.39 13.09 7.47
C LYS A 212 -32.35 12.28 8.77
N GLY A 213 -33.25 12.58 9.70
CA GLY A 213 -33.44 11.78 10.91
C GLY A 213 -32.33 11.94 11.96
N LEU A 214 -31.64 13.08 11.96
CA LEU A 214 -30.69 13.45 13.00
C LEU A 214 -31.42 14.08 14.20
N ILE A 215 -30.90 13.83 15.40
CA ILE A 215 -31.54 14.27 16.64
C ILE A 215 -31.19 15.75 16.88
N SER A 216 -32.21 16.61 16.96
CA SER A 216 -32.05 18.03 17.26
C SER A 216 -31.31 18.28 18.58
N GLY A 217 -30.44 19.29 18.61
CA GLY A 217 -29.63 19.65 19.77
C GLY A 217 -28.43 18.75 20.04
N ARG A 218 -28.15 17.75 19.18
CA ARG A 218 -26.98 16.87 19.31
C ARG A 218 -25.86 17.27 18.37
N ALA A 219 -24.62 16.98 18.78
CA ALA A 219 -23.43 17.19 17.95
C ALA A 219 -23.04 15.91 17.19
N TYR A 220 -22.80 16.06 15.90
CA TYR A 220 -22.37 14.98 15.01
C TYR A 220 -21.02 15.29 14.39
N GLN A 221 -20.25 14.24 14.13
CA GLN A 221 -19.05 14.29 13.28
C GLN A 221 -19.38 13.66 11.93
N PHE A 222 -18.95 14.30 10.85
CA PHE A 222 -19.12 13.84 9.47
C PHE A 222 -17.78 13.70 8.79
N GLN A 223 -17.62 12.62 8.04
CA GLN A 223 -16.47 12.36 7.18
C GLN A 223 -16.97 11.81 5.84
N VAL A 224 -16.23 12.08 4.78
CA VAL A 224 -16.54 11.60 3.43
C VAL A 224 -15.34 10.82 2.91
N CYS A 225 -15.57 9.75 2.16
CA CYS A 225 -14.53 9.11 1.37
C CYS A 225 -14.99 8.96 -0.08
N ALA A 226 -14.04 9.04 -1.01
CA ALA A 226 -14.26 8.86 -2.45
C ALA A 226 -13.94 7.43 -2.86
N LYS A 227 -14.73 6.87 -3.77
CA LYS A 227 -14.51 5.56 -4.37
C LYS A 227 -14.81 5.61 -5.86
N GLU A 228 -14.12 4.77 -6.63
CA GLU A 228 -14.45 4.53 -8.03
C GLU A 228 -15.92 4.01 -8.15
N MET A 229 -16.63 4.47 -9.20
CA MET A 229 -18.07 4.25 -9.39
C MET A 229 -18.49 2.77 -9.39
N LEU A 230 -17.70 1.90 -10.00
CA LEU A 230 -17.93 0.46 -10.11
C LEU A 230 -17.51 -0.33 -8.86
N ASN A 231 -17.16 0.34 -7.75
CA ASN A 231 -16.62 -0.26 -6.53
C ASN A 231 -15.23 -0.90 -6.69
N LEU A 232 -14.48 -0.56 -7.73
CA LEU A 232 -13.12 -1.04 -7.89
C LEU A 232 -12.23 -0.52 -6.75
N GLY A 233 -11.22 -1.32 -6.39
CA GLY A 233 -10.28 -1.05 -5.31
C GLY A 233 -10.92 -0.62 -3.98
N GLN A 234 -10.32 0.40 -3.37
CA GLN A 234 -10.63 0.85 -2.01
C GLN A 234 -11.23 2.26 -1.99
N CYS A 235 -11.95 2.59 -0.90
CA CYS A 235 -12.26 4.00 -0.65
C CYS A 235 -10.97 4.75 -0.33
N SER A 236 -10.96 6.05 -0.61
CA SER A 236 -9.96 6.97 -0.09
C SER A 236 -9.87 6.89 1.43
N ASP A 237 -8.82 7.48 1.99
CA ASP A 237 -8.88 7.80 3.42
C ASP A 237 -10.06 8.75 3.68
N TRP A 238 -10.61 8.69 4.89
CA TRP A 238 -11.68 9.58 5.29
C TRP A 238 -11.17 11.01 5.41
N THR A 239 -11.99 11.98 4.99
CA THR A 239 -11.69 13.39 5.24
C THR A 239 -11.56 13.69 6.75
N PRO A 240 -10.87 14.77 7.14
CA PRO A 240 -10.92 15.24 8.52
C PRO A 240 -12.36 15.43 9.01
N PRO A 241 -12.67 15.09 10.28
CA PRO A 241 -14.04 15.12 10.78
C PRO A 241 -14.57 16.56 10.91
N VAL A 242 -15.73 16.81 10.31
CA VAL A 242 -16.47 18.07 10.44
C VAL A 242 -17.51 17.94 11.55
N LYS A 243 -17.44 18.80 12.58
CA LYS A 243 -18.35 18.79 13.72
C LYS A 243 -19.47 19.80 13.54
N VAL A 244 -20.72 19.36 13.65
CA VAL A 244 -21.91 20.24 13.59
C VAL A 244 -22.91 19.86 14.68
N THR A 245 -23.49 20.88 15.33
CA THR A 245 -24.61 20.70 16.25
C THR A 245 -25.92 20.95 15.52
N ILE A 246 -26.84 19.98 15.56
CA ILE A 246 -28.15 20.13 14.91
C ILE A 246 -28.94 21.21 15.66
N PRO A 247 -29.46 22.24 14.99
CA PRO A 247 -30.29 23.25 15.62
C PRO A 247 -31.48 22.61 16.37
N LYS A 248 -31.83 23.19 17.52
CA LYS A 248 -33.08 22.82 18.19
C LYS A 248 -34.24 23.37 17.38
N THR A 249 -35.22 22.53 17.06
CA THR A 249 -36.55 22.99 16.67
C THR A 249 -37.10 23.88 17.77
N LYS A 250 -37.49 25.12 17.46
CA LYS A 250 -38.30 25.91 18.40
C LYS A 250 -39.62 25.15 18.63
N PRO A 251 -40.09 25.04 19.88
CA PRO A 251 -41.37 24.43 20.20
C PRO A 251 -42.53 25.20 19.57
#